data_AF-A0AAP6BR62-F1
#
_entry.id   AF-A0AAP6BR62-F1
#
_cell.length_a   1.000
_cell.length_b   1.000
_cell.length_c   1.000
_cell.angle_alpha   90.00
_cell.angle_beta   90.00
_cell.angle_gamma   90.00
#
_symmetry.space_group_name_H-M   'P 1'
#
loop_
_entity.id
_entity.type
_entity.pdbx_description
1 polymer ?
#
loop_
_entity_poly.entity_id
_entity_poly.type
_entity_poly.pdbx_seq_one_letter_code
_entity_poly.pdbx_strand_id
1 'polypeptide(L)' 'MSLIWCNNTPIIKGYYNKNEEDFISSYFSIFGKEIISINPPELKELIIKKIEDNMTYIKSL' A
#
# COMPACT_ATOMS: atom_id res chain seq x y z
N MET A 1 -10.38 7.16 5.75
CA MET A 1 -10.45 6.72 4.33
C MET A 1 -11.83 7.04 3.78
N SER A 2 -11.93 7.30 2.48
CA SER A 2 -13.19 7.53 1.78
C SER A 2 -13.19 6.73 0.47
N LEU A 3 -14.28 5.99 0.22
CA LEU A 3 -14.55 5.41 -1.09
C LEU A 3 -15.17 6.50 -1.98
N ILE A 4 -14.60 6.70 -3.16
CA ILE A 4 -15.17 7.56 -4.20
C ILE A 4 -15.25 6.79 -5.52
N TRP A 5 -16.08 7.28 -6.44
CA TRP A 5 -16.20 6.74 -7.79
C TRP A 5 -15.64 7.74 -8.80
N CYS A 6 -14.79 7.28 -9.71
CA CYS A 6 -14.29 8.06 -10.84
C CYS A 6 -14.51 7.24 -12.11
N ASN A 7 -15.37 7.70 -13.03
CA ASN A 7 -15.70 6.99 -14.28
C ASN A 7 -16.01 5.50 -14.06
N ASN A 8 -16.94 5.18 -13.14
CA ASN A 8 -17.31 3.81 -12.75
C ASN A 8 -16.18 2.96 -12.13
N THR A 9 -15.03 3.56 -11.82
CA THR A 9 -13.94 2.90 -11.11
C THR A 9 -13.98 3.29 -9.63
N PRO A 10 -14.08 2.32 -8.69
CA PRO A 10 -14.00 2.59 -7.26
C PRO A 10 -12.55 2.94 -6.90
N ILE A 11 -12.37 4.06 -6.21
CA ILE A 11 -11.07 4.53 -5.72
C ILE A 11 -11.17 4.71 -4.21
N ILE A 12 -10.34 3.99 -3.45
CA ILE A 12 -10.16 4.21 -2.02
C ILE A 12 -9.10 5.31 -1.85
N LYS A 13 -9.51 6.45 -1.28
CA LYS A 13 -8.59 7.53 -0.90
C LYS A 13 -8.39 7.54 0.61
N GLY A 14 -7.14 7.69 1.02
CA GLY A 14 -6.72 7.86 2.41
C GLY A 14 -5.97 9.18 2.58
N TYR A 15 -5.84 9.62 3.82
CA TYR A 15 -4.88 10.65 4.17
C TYR A 15 -3.52 9.99 4.35
N TYR A 16 -2.47 10.67 3.92
CA TYR A 16 -1.09 10.30 4.22
C TYR A 16 -0.61 11.25 5.31
N ASN A 17 -0.72 10.83 6.58
CA ASN A 17 -0.17 11.61 7.68
C ASN A 17 1.29 11.20 7.91
N LYS A 18 2.10 12.18 8.31
CA LYS A 18 3.49 11.93 8.70
C LYS A 18 3.51 10.92 9.86
N ASN A 19 4.39 9.92 9.77
CA ASN A 19 4.55 8.79 10.69
C ASN A 19 3.49 7.67 10.55
N GLU A 20 2.57 7.73 9.58
CA GLU A 20 1.64 6.62 9.28
C GLU A 20 2.12 5.73 8.12
N GLU A 21 3.31 5.98 7.57
CA GLU A 21 3.87 5.26 6.43
C GLU A 21 3.89 3.74 6.61
N ASP A 22 4.28 3.29 7.80
CA ASP A 22 4.34 1.88 8.15
C ASP A 22 2.96 1.23 8.20
N PHE A 23 1.97 1.94 8.75
CA PHE A 23 0.59 1.47 8.79
C PHE A 23 0.01 1.40 7.38
N ILE A 24 0.17 2.46 6.58
CA ILE A 24 -0.38 2.56 5.23
C ILE A 24 0.25 1.49 4.32
N SER A 25 1.57 1.33 4.36
CA SER A 25 2.27 0.32 3.57
C SER A 25 1.86 -1.11 3.94
N SER A 26 1.74 -1.40 5.25
CA SER A 26 1.27 -2.70 5.73
C SER A 26 -0.18 -2.99 5.30
N TYR A 27 -1.06 -1.99 5.41
CA TYR A 27 -2.46 -2.11 5.02
C TYR A 27 -2.60 -2.38 3.52
N PHE A 28 -1.85 -1.67 2.67
CA PHE A 28 -1.95 -1.89 1.23
C PHE A 28 -1.28 -3.17 0.74
N SER A 29 -0.26 -3.67 1.45
CA SER A 29 0.48 -4.89 1.05
C SER A 29 -0.41 -6.13 0.89
N ILE A 30 -1.54 -6.21 1.61
CA ILE A 30 -2.44 -7.38 1.56
C ILE A 30 -3.23 -7.49 0.25
N PHE A 31 -3.41 -6.39 -0.48
CA PHE A 31 -4.21 -6.38 -1.71
C PHE A 31 -3.46 -6.97 -2.90
N GLY A 32 -2.11 -6.99 -2.85
CA GLY A 32 -1.26 -7.65 -3.84
C GLY A 32 -1.66 -7.32 -5.29
N LYS A 33 -2.09 -8.34 -6.03
CA LYS A 33 -2.46 -8.22 -7.46
C LYS A 33 -3.73 -7.39 -7.73
N GLU A 34 -4.56 -7.15 -6.71
CA GLU A 34 -5.78 -6.34 -6.85
C GLU A 34 -5.48 -4.84 -6.89
N ILE A 35 -4.23 -4.45 -6.63
CA ILE A 35 -3.78 -3.06 -6.73
C ILE A 35 -3.60 -2.69 -8.21
N ILE A 36 -4.45 -1.78 -8.69
CA ILE A 36 -4.38 -1.27 -10.06
C ILE A 36 -3.36 -0.12 -10.18
N SER A 37 -3.27 0.74 -9.17
CA SER A 37 -2.30 1.85 -9.12
C SER A 37 -2.04 2.30 -7.68
N ILE A 38 -0.84 2.83 -7.42
CA ILE A 38 -0.45 3.42 -6.13
C ILE A 38 0.12 4.81 -6.41
N ASN A 39 -0.36 5.81 -5.67
CA ASN A 39 0.19 7.15 -5.66
C ASN A 39 0.23 7.68 -4.21
N PRO A 40 1.27 8.45 -3.84
CA PRO A 40 2.39 8.88 -4.67
C PRO A 40 3.46 7.77 -4.87
N PRO A 41 4.44 7.92 -5.79
CA PRO A 41 5.44 6.87 -6.09
C PRO A 41 6.24 6.40 -4.87
N GLU A 42 6.52 7.27 -3.92
CA GLU A 42 7.23 6.97 -2.67
C GLU A 42 6.46 5.95 -1.83
N LEU A 43 5.12 5.99 -1.86
CA LEU A 43 4.29 4.99 -1.18
C LEU A 43 4.42 3.60 -1.82
N LYS A 44 4.60 3.54 -3.15
CA LYS A 44 4.84 2.28 -3.85
C LYS A 44 6.17 1.67 -3.41
N GLU A 45 7.21 2.48 -3.29
CA GLU A 45 8.53 2.02 -2.82
C GLU A 45 8.47 1.48 -1.39
N LEU A 46 7.75 2.16 -0.50
CA LEU A 46 7.54 1.69 0.88
C LEU A 46 6.83 0.33 0.94
N ILE A 47 5.80 0.12 0.13
CA ILE A 47 5.08 -1.16 0.05
C ILE A 47 6.00 -2.28 -0.45
N ILE A 48 6.76 -2.03 -1.51
CA ILE A 48 7.72 -3.01 -2.06
C ILE A 48 8.74 -3.41 -0.99
N LYS A 49 9.38 -2.43 -0.34
CA LYS A 49 10.36 -2.67 0.72
C LYS A 49 9.78 -3.50 1.85
N LYS A 50 8.56 -3.18 2.30
CA LYS A 50 7.89 -3.92 3.38
C LYS A 50 7.67 -5.39 3.01
N ILE A 51 7.27 -5.66 1.77
CA ILE A 51 7.08 -7.03 1.26
C ILE A 51 8.42 -7.76 1.20
N GLU A 52 9.48 -7.11 0.70
CA GLU A 52 10.83 -7.69 0.63
C GLU A 52 11.40 -8.03 2.01
N ASP A 53 11.25 -7.12 2.98
CA ASP A 53 11.69 -7.32 4.37
C ASP A 53 10.95 -8.51 5.00
N ASN A 54 9.62 -8.57 4.83
CA ASN A 54 8.81 -9.68 5.33
C ASN A 54 9.21 -11.01 4.69
N MET A 55 9.42 -11.04 3.38
CA MET A 55 9.84 -12.25 2.66
C MET A 55 11.24 -12.71 3.08
N THR A 56 12.15 -11.76 3.32
CA THR A 56 13.50 -12.05 3.80
C THR A 56 13.45 -12.67 5.19
N TYR A 57 12.67 -12.09 6.11
CA TYR A 57 12.49 -12.63 7.45
C TYR A 57 11.88 -14.04 7.42
N ILE A 58 10.80 -14.25 6.66
CA ILE A 58 10.13 -15.56 6.56
C ILE A 58 11.05 -16.64 6.00
N LYS A 59 11.89 -16.31 5.00
CA LYS A 59 12.89 -17.24 4.46
C LYS A 59 14.02 -17.58 5.43
N SER A 60 14.23 -16.76 6.45
CA SER A 60 15.24 -16.97 7.49
C SER A 60 14.75 -17.75 8.71
N LEU A 61 13.43 -17.99 8.81
CA LEU A 61 12.82 -18.90 9.80
C LEU A 61 13.12 -20.36 9.44
#